data_AF-D4JV29-F1
#
_entry.id   AF-D4JV29-F1
#
_cell.length_a   1.000
_cell.length_b   1.000
_cell.length_c   1.000
_cell.angle_alpha   90.00
_cell.angle_beta   90.00
_cell.angle_gamma   90.00
#
_symmetry.space_group_name_H-M   'P 1'
#
loop_
_entity.id
_entity.type
_entity.pdbx_description
1 polymer ?
#
loop_
_entity_poly.entity_id
_entity_poly.type
_entity_poly.pdbx_seq_one_letter_code
_entity_poly.pdbx_strand_id
1 'polypeptide(L)'
;MMSENLLSVFKKELGYVNDTNQYVELSIRITEKEHSLDLRNNLQGLAQSVNLNVSTLTEDYMCRISKSYIVNIHSCLENFLKSFKHLPGSPTNITEIKKTSEDDWLEWTLNMAFSSIENDIKNDIGICEYYRLVRNCIVHSGESSSTLKSKRALIKTTDNPRLNAPNGLDSLTFDDQVLFSRAAYNVAKYIFNNSQYDVNAIIEANREILNDLIMPFQEPGSRSRATKKVKYFIGLSYPELKDVNWESVVSTLLN
;
A
#
# COMPACT_ATOMS: atom_id res chain seq x y z
N MET A 1 22.97 -0.64 8.97
CA MET A 1 21.69 0.10 8.99
C MET A 1 20.60 -0.97 9.08
N MET A 2 19.71 -0.96 10.08
CA MET A 2 18.64 -1.95 10.15
C MET A 2 17.74 -1.74 8.92
N SER A 3 17.63 -2.74 8.03
CA SER A 3 16.71 -2.66 6.91
C SER A 3 15.29 -2.80 7.45
N GLU A 4 14.49 -1.75 7.31
CA GLU A 4 13.06 -1.83 7.60
C GLU A 4 12.40 -2.80 6.63
N ASN A 5 11.52 -3.69 7.11
CA ASN A 5 10.76 -4.55 6.22
C ASN A 5 9.82 -3.73 5.30
N LEU A 6 9.47 -4.33 4.19
CA LEU A 6 8.67 -3.71 3.13
C LEU A 6 7.32 -3.17 3.64
N LEU A 7 6.65 -3.90 4.53
CA LEU A 7 5.37 -3.46 5.10
C LEU A 7 5.53 -2.23 6.00
N SER A 8 6.63 -2.12 6.76
CA SER A 8 6.96 -0.95 7.55
C SER A 8 7.21 0.28 6.68
N VAL A 9 7.99 0.11 5.60
CA VAL A 9 8.23 1.18 4.62
C VAL A 9 6.91 1.67 4.03
N PHE A 10 6.07 0.75 3.56
CA PHE A 10 4.74 1.09 3.03
C PHE A 10 3.86 1.79 4.06
N LYS A 11 3.82 1.31 5.31
CA LYS A 11 3.04 1.93 6.38
C LYS A 11 3.48 3.38 6.64
N LYS A 12 4.79 3.64 6.60
CA LYS A 12 5.33 5.00 6.76
C LYS A 12 4.93 5.90 5.60
N GLU A 13 5.14 5.47 4.37
CA GLU A 13 4.74 6.22 3.17
C GLU A 13 3.24 6.53 3.15
N LEU A 14 2.40 5.53 3.41
CA LEU A 14 0.96 5.71 3.51
C LEU A 14 0.58 6.66 4.66
N GLY A 15 1.29 6.57 5.79
CA GLY A 15 1.15 7.48 6.93
C GLY A 15 1.44 8.94 6.55
N TYR A 16 2.57 9.19 5.88
CA TYR A 16 2.91 10.53 5.38
C TYR A 16 1.87 11.10 4.41
N VAL A 17 1.36 10.27 3.49
CA VAL A 17 0.27 10.67 2.58
C VAL A 17 -1.00 10.99 3.36
N ASN A 18 -1.40 10.13 4.30
CA ASN A 18 -2.58 10.36 5.12
C ASN A 18 -2.48 11.64 5.94
N ASP A 19 -1.32 11.90 6.56
CA ASP A 19 -1.09 13.11 7.36
C ASP A 19 -1.12 14.35 6.48
N THR A 20 -0.46 14.31 5.32
CA THR A 20 -0.48 15.42 4.35
C THR A 20 -1.92 15.75 3.93
N ASN A 21 -2.71 14.73 3.56
CA ASN A 21 -4.09 14.95 3.17
C ASN A 21 -4.96 15.44 4.34
N GLN A 22 -4.69 15.00 5.58
CA GLN A 22 -5.37 15.52 6.77
C GLN A 22 -5.05 17.00 7.02
N TYR A 23 -3.81 17.43 6.81
CA TYR A 23 -3.46 18.87 6.88
C TYR A 23 -4.21 19.68 5.83
N VAL A 24 -4.33 19.17 4.60
CA VAL A 24 -5.11 19.81 3.53
C VAL A 24 -6.59 19.89 3.93
N GLU A 25 -7.18 18.78 4.36
CA GLU A 25 -8.57 18.70 4.80
C GLU A 25 -8.88 19.63 5.98
N LEU A 26 -7.98 19.69 6.97
CA LEU A 26 -8.11 20.60 8.10
C LEU A 26 -8.11 22.06 7.65
N SER A 27 -7.17 22.42 6.78
CA SER A 27 -7.03 23.78 6.25
C SER A 27 -8.28 24.21 5.50
N ILE A 28 -8.83 23.33 4.68
CA ILE A 28 -10.10 23.52 3.98
C ILE A 28 -11.24 23.76 4.96
N ARG A 29 -11.45 22.85 5.92
CA ARG A 29 -12.59 22.93 6.85
C ARG A 29 -12.54 24.17 7.72
N ILE A 30 -11.35 24.60 8.14
CA ILE A 30 -11.17 25.87 8.86
C ILE A 30 -11.52 27.04 7.94
N THR A 31 -11.01 27.04 6.71
CA THR A 31 -11.27 28.12 5.74
C THR A 31 -12.77 28.22 5.43
N GLU A 32 -13.46 27.11 5.19
CA GLU A 32 -14.91 27.13 4.98
C GLU A 32 -15.67 27.60 6.22
N LYS A 33 -15.26 27.17 7.41
CA LYS A 33 -15.90 27.55 8.66
C LYS A 33 -15.78 29.05 8.94
N GLU A 34 -14.61 29.63 8.71
CA GLU A 34 -14.30 31.02 9.07
C GLU A 34 -14.59 32.01 7.94
N HIS A 35 -14.45 31.57 6.68
CA HIS A 35 -14.49 32.42 5.49
C HIS A 35 -15.54 31.99 4.47
N SER A 36 -16.57 31.20 4.83
CA SER A 36 -17.62 30.77 3.88
C SER A 36 -18.25 31.90 3.06
N LEU A 37 -18.49 33.07 3.66
CA LEU A 37 -19.03 34.24 2.95
C LEU A 37 -18.01 34.84 1.98
N ASP A 38 -16.74 34.93 2.39
CA ASP A 38 -15.66 35.43 1.53
C ASP A 38 -15.40 34.48 0.36
N LEU A 39 -15.40 33.17 0.59
CA LEU A 39 -15.28 32.16 -0.48
C LEU A 39 -16.41 32.29 -1.51
N ARG A 40 -17.63 32.65 -1.09
CA ARG A 40 -18.78 32.84 -1.99
C ARG A 40 -18.77 34.18 -2.71
N ASN A 41 -18.41 35.26 -2.03
CA ASN A 41 -18.65 36.62 -2.50
C ASN A 41 -17.37 37.36 -2.94
N ASN A 42 -16.19 36.94 -2.46
CA ASN A 42 -14.91 37.61 -2.68
C ASN A 42 -13.70 36.66 -2.64
N LEU A 43 -13.79 35.50 -3.32
CA LEU A 43 -12.71 34.51 -3.35
C LEU A 43 -11.38 35.10 -3.83
N GLN A 44 -11.42 35.97 -4.85
CA GLN A 44 -10.22 36.57 -5.41
C GLN A 44 -9.54 37.54 -4.43
N GLY A 45 -10.33 38.35 -3.70
CA GLY A 45 -9.80 39.23 -2.66
C GLY A 45 -9.21 38.44 -1.48
N LEU A 46 -9.87 37.35 -1.06
CA LEU A 46 -9.34 36.47 -0.01
C LEU A 46 -8.02 35.83 -0.45
N ALA A 47 -7.94 35.30 -1.68
CA ALA A 47 -6.71 34.72 -2.22
C ALA A 47 -5.57 35.75 -2.28
N GLN A 48 -5.85 36.96 -2.76
CA GLN A 48 -4.86 38.04 -2.82
C GLN A 48 -4.35 38.46 -1.44
N SER A 49 -5.19 38.40 -0.40
CA SER A 49 -4.78 38.73 0.97
C SER A 49 -3.68 37.83 1.53
N VAL A 50 -3.52 36.62 0.95
CA VAL A 50 -2.48 35.64 1.30
C VAL A 50 -1.47 35.44 0.15
N ASN A 51 -1.39 36.39 -0.78
CA ASN A 51 -0.50 36.37 -1.95
C ASN A 51 -0.72 35.18 -2.90
N LEU A 52 -1.96 34.71 -3.01
CA LEU A 52 -2.36 33.68 -3.97
C LEU A 52 -3.15 34.27 -5.13
N ASN A 53 -3.01 33.64 -6.30
CA ASN A 53 -3.81 33.93 -7.47
C ASN A 53 -4.70 32.73 -7.78
N VAL A 54 -5.97 32.82 -7.39
CA VAL A 54 -6.96 31.76 -7.58
C VAL A 54 -7.94 32.18 -8.67
N SER A 55 -8.16 31.28 -9.62
CA SER A 55 -9.17 31.42 -10.67
C SER A 55 -10.35 30.51 -10.37
N THR A 56 -11.53 30.85 -10.90
CA THR A 56 -12.70 29.98 -10.82
C THR A 56 -12.40 28.61 -11.42
N LEU A 57 -12.65 27.54 -10.67
CA LEU A 57 -12.54 26.17 -11.14
C LEU A 57 -13.82 25.76 -11.88
N THR A 58 -13.68 24.91 -12.89
CA THR A 58 -14.80 24.31 -13.61
C THR A 58 -15.47 23.18 -12.82
N GLU A 59 -14.72 22.51 -11.94
CA GLU A 59 -15.21 21.47 -11.05
C GLU A 59 -15.15 21.94 -9.59
N ASP A 60 -15.96 21.30 -8.74
CA ASP A 60 -15.92 21.50 -7.29
C ASP A 60 -14.52 21.19 -6.74
N TYR A 61 -13.94 22.13 -5.99
CA TYR A 61 -12.56 22.02 -5.52
C TYR A 61 -12.39 20.90 -4.49
N MET A 62 -13.42 20.59 -3.68
CA MET A 62 -13.37 19.51 -2.70
C MET A 62 -13.28 18.15 -3.39
N CYS A 63 -14.11 17.95 -4.41
CA CYS A 63 -14.04 16.79 -5.26
C CYS A 63 -12.67 16.69 -5.97
N ARG A 64 -12.16 17.81 -6.52
CA ARG A 64 -10.83 17.86 -7.16
C ARG A 64 -9.69 17.47 -6.23
N ILE A 65 -9.71 17.98 -5.00
CA ILE A 65 -8.71 17.66 -3.98
C ILE A 65 -8.83 16.19 -3.56
N SER A 66 -10.06 15.69 -3.37
CA SER A 66 -10.31 14.29 -3.03
C SER A 66 -9.83 13.31 -4.11
N LYS A 67 -9.94 13.68 -5.40
CA LYS A 67 -9.34 12.93 -6.51
C LYS A 67 -7.82 12.78 -6.31
N SER A 68 -7.12 13.82 -5.87
CA SER A 68 -5.68 13.74 -5.57
C SER A 68 -5.38 12.80 -4.41
N TYR A 69 -6.23 12.75 -3.37
CA TYR A 69 -6.05 11.83 -2.26
C TYR A 69 -6.05 10.36 -2.72
N ILE A 70 -7.00 10.01 -3.61
CA ILE A 70 -7.10 8.66 -4.20
C ILE A 70 -5.84 8.33 -5.01
N VAL A 71 -5.35 9.26 -5.83
CA VAL A 71 -4.12 9.07 -6.62
C VAL A 71 -2.90 8.81 -5.72
N ASN A 72 -2.78 9.54 -4.62
CA ASN A 72 -1.65 9.40 -3.70
C ASN A 72 -1.65 8.03 -3.00
N ILE A 73 -2.80 7.59 -2.47
CA ILE A 73 -2.92 6.26 -1.83
C ILE A 73 -2.64 5.15 -2.84
N HIS A 74 -3.20 5.24 -4.05
CA HIS A 74 -2.93 4.26 -5.10
C HIS A 74 -1.44 4.17 -5.42
N SER A 75 -0.74 5.31 -5.50
CA SER A 75 0.70 5.34 -5.75
C SER A 75 1.49 4.59 -4.66
N CYS A 76 1.13 4.78 -3.39
CA CYS A 76 1.75 4.03 -2.28
C CYS A 76 1.56 2.52 -2.45
N LEU A 77 0.32 2.08 -2.73
CA LEU A 77 0.01 0.66 -2.87
C LEU A 77 0.73 0.05 -4.09
N GLU A 78 0.74 0.76 -5.22
CA GLU A 78 1.42 0.31 -6.43
C GLU A 78 2.94 0.17 -6.22
N ASN A 79 3.55 1.12 -5.50
CA ASN A 79 4.97 1.04 -5.14
C ASN A 79 5.26 -0.15 -4.23
N PHE A 80 4.40 -0.40 -3.23
CA PHE A 80 4.51 -1.61 -2.40
C PHE A 80 4.47 -2.89 -3.24
N LEU A 81 3.52 -3.02 -4.18
CA LEU A 81 3.39 -4.21 -5.03
C LEU A 81 4.60 -4.40 -5.95
N LYS A 82 5.15 -3.31 -6.50
CA LYS A 82 6.40 -3.35 -7.29
C LYS A 82 7.59 -3.77 -6.45
N SER A 83 7.74 -3.21 -5.26
CA SER A 83 8.82 -3.60 -4.34
C SER A 83 8.66 -5.04 -3.85
N PHE A 84 7.42 -5.51 -3.64
CA PHE A 84 7.12 -6.89 -3.28
C PHE A 84 7.55 -7.87 -4.37
N LYS A 85 7.35 -7.51 -5.65
CA LYS A 85 7.89 -8.28 -6.79
C LYS A 85 9.40 -8.46 -6.74
N HIS A 86 10.12 -7.42 -6.32
CA HIS A 86 11.58 -7.43 -6.29
C HIS A 86 12.19 -7.97 -4.99
N LEU A 87 11.35 -8.24 -3.97
CA LEU A 87 11.81 -8.81 -2.71
C LEU A 87 12.34 -10.23 -2.95
N PRO A 88 13.57 -10.58 -2.52
CA PRO A 88 14.11 -11.92 -2.70
C PRO A 88 13.20 -12.99 -2.08
N GLY A 89 13.00 -14.09 -2.79
CA GLY A 89 12.09 -15.17 -2.41
C GLY A 89 10.61 -14.81 -2.41
N SER A 90 10.20 -13.62 -2.87
CA SER A 90 8.79 -13.34 -3.12
C SER A 90 8.24 -14.31 -4.18
N PRO A 91 7.00 -14.81 -4.04
CA PRO A 91 6.37 -15.69 -5.04
C PRO A 91 6.17 -15.01 -6.40
N THR A 92 6.26 -13.67 -6.43
CA THR A 92 6.18 -12.86 -7.65
C THR A 92 7.55 -12.57 -8.27
N ASN A 93 8.65 -12.95 -7.60
CA ASN A 93 10.03 -12.79 -8.08
C ASN A 93 10.46 -13.96 -8.97
N ILE A 94 9.64 -14.27 -9.98
CA ILE A 94 9.89 -15.32 -10.97
C ILE A 94 10.31 -14.68 -12.30
N THR A 95 11.33 -15.27 -12.93
CA THR A 95 11.96 -14.77 -14.15
C THR A 95 11.12 -14.96 -15.42
N GLU A 96 10.16 -15.89 -15.41
CA GLU A 96 9.43 -16.31 -16.62
C GLU A 96 8.04 -15.70 -16.76
N ILE A 97 7.29 -15.52 -15.67
CA ILE A 97 5.92 -14.98 -15.74
C ILE A 97 5.97 -13.46 -15.70
N LYS A 98 5.98 -12.86 -16.89
CA LYS A 98 5.82 -11.42 -17.04
C LYS A 98 4.35 -11.04 -16.95
N LYS A 99 4.09 -10.03 -16.13
CA LYS A 99 2.84 -9.27 -16.14
C LYS A 99 2.46 -8.91 -17.59
N THR A 100 1.24 -9.25 -18.00
CA THR A 100 0.70 -8.85 -19.31
C THR A 100 0.39 -7.34 -19.33
N SER A 101 0.16 -6.77 -20.51
CA SER A 101 -0.28 -5.37 -20.62
C SER A 101 -1.68 -5.12 -20.05
N GLU A 102 -2.48 -6.17 -19.88
CA GLU A 102 -3.85 -6.11 -19.37
C GLU A 102 -3.93 -6.27 -17.85
N ASP A 103 -2.92 -6.91 -17.25
CA ASP A 103 -2.87 -7.14 -15.82
C ASP A 103 -2.74 -5.80 -15.06
N ASP A 104 -3.46 -5.65 -13.95
CA ASP A 104 -3.10 -4.68 -12.93
C ASP A 104 -2.16 -5.31 -11.88
N TRP A 105 -1.43 -4.46 -11.15
CA TRP A 105 -0.42 -4.94 -10.20
C TRP A 105 -1.01 -5.73 -9.04
N LEU A 106 -2.23 -5.40 -8.60
CA LEU A 106 -2.84 -6.04 -7.43
C LEU A 106 -3.36 -7.41 -7.82
N GLU A 107 -4.16 -7.49 -8.88
CA GLU A 107 -4.70 -8.76 -9.39
C GLU A 107 -3.57 -9.74 -9.73
N TRP A 108 -2.55 -9.28 -10.47
CA TRP A 108 -1.40 -10.11 -10.79
C TRP A 108 -0.67 -10.62 -9.55
N THR A 109 -0.42 -9.74 -8.56
CA THR A 109 0.26 -10.14 -7.31
C THR A 109 -0.55 -11.18 -6.56
N LEU A 110 -1.87 -11.01 -6.45
CA LEU A 110 -2.75 -11.95 -5.75
C LEU A 110 -2.77 -13.32 -6.43
N ASN A 111 -2.90 -13.35 -7.76
CA ASN A 111 -2.92 -14.59 -8.54
C ASN A 111 -1.61 -15.38 -8.45
N MET A 112 -0.48 -14.68 -8.27
CA MET A 112 0.83 -15.31 -8.12
C MET A 112 1.15 -15.74 -6.70
N ALA A 113 0.71 -14.96 -5.70
CA ALA A 113 1.00 -15.25 -4.31
C ALA A 113 0.03 -16.27 -3.69
N PHE A 114 -1.19 -16.41 -4.22
CA PHE A 114 -2.26 -17.16 -3.57
C PHE A 114 -3.05 -18.04 -4.53
N SER A 115 -3.29 -19.30 -4.14
CA SER A 115 -4.24 -20.20 -4.81
C SER A 115 -5.69 -19.97 -4.38
N SER A 116 -5.89 -19.39 -3.19
CA SER A 116 -7.20 -19.01 -2.67
C SER A 116 -7.07 -17.80 -1.73
N ILE A 117 -8.11 -16.97 -1.70
CA ILE A 117 -8.15 -15.74 -0.92
C ILE A 117 -9.18 -15.90 0.21
N GLU A 118 -8.76 -15.60 1.43
CA GLU A 118 -9.62 -15.62 2.62
C GLU A 118 -10.81 -14.66 2.48
N ASN A 119 -11.95 -15.01 3.08
CA ASN A 119 -13.20 -14.26 2.86
C ASN A 119 -13.20 -12.87 3.52
N ASP A 120 -12.45 -12.69 4.60
CA ASP A 120 -12.36 -11.46 5.36
C ASP A 120 -11.64 -10.33 4.59
N ILE A 121 -10.61 -10.66 3.80
CA ILE A 121 -9.85 -9.67 3.02
C ILE A 121 -10.51 -9.30 1.67
N LYS A 122 -11.46 -10.11 1.18
CA LYS A 122 -12.10 -9.89 -0.14
C LYS A 122 -12.73 -8.51 -0.29
N ASN A 123 -13.32 -7.98 0.78
CA ASN A 123 -13.93 -6.66 0.74
C ASN A 123 -12.87 -5.56 0.55
N ASP A 124 -11.76 -5.64 1.27
CA ASP A 124 -10.65 -4.68 1.13
C ASP A 124 -9.99 -4.75 -0.25
N ILE A 125 -9.86 -5.95 -0.82
CA ILE A 125 -9.42 -6.13 -2.22
C ILE A 125 -10.42 -5.46 -3.17
N GLY A 126 -11.72 -5.65 -2.96
CA GLY A 126 -12.77 -5.01 -3.75
C GLY A 126 -12.73 -3.47 -3.67
N ILE A 127 -12.44 -2.92 -2.50
CA ILE A 127 -12.24 -1.48 -2.29
C ILE A 127 -11.02 -0.98 -3.05
N CYS A 128 -9.88 -1.66 -2.93
CA CYS A 128 -8.66 -1.29 -3.66
C CYS A 128 -8.86 -1.32 -5.17
N GLU A 129 -9.56 -2.35 -5.67
CA GLU A 129 -9.88 -2.47 -7.09
C GLU A 129 -10.84 -1.38 -7.57
N TYR A 130 -11.84 -1.05 -6.77
CA TYR A 130 -12.74 0.06 -7.06
C TYR A 130 -11.98 1.39 -7.19
N TYR A 131 -11.13 1.73 -6.22
CA TYR A 131 -10.40 2.99 -6.25
C TYR A 131 -9.26 3.01 -7.27
N ARG A 132 -8.73 1.86 -7.70
CA ARG A 132 -7.88 1.76 -8.88
C ARG A 132 -8.61 2.21 -10.14
N LEU A 133 -9.84 1.73 -10.35
CA LEU A 133 -10.67 2.14 -11.48
C LEU A 133 -11.02 3.64 -11.40
N VAL A 134 -11.35 4.16 -10.21
CA VAL A 134 -11.54 5.60 -9.98
C VAL A 134 -10.29 6.39 -10.38
N ARG A 135 -9.10 5.97 -9.92
CA ARG A 135 -7.81 6.59 -10.26
C ARG A 135 -7.56 6.59 -11.76
N ASN A 136 -7.90 5.52 -12.47
CA ASN A 136 -7.74 5.46 -13.93
C ASN A 136 -8.63 6.49 -14.63
N CYS A 137 -9.89 6.66 -14.18
CA CYS A 137 -10.77 7.72 -14.68
C CYS A 137 -10.18 9.12 -14.43
N ILE A 138 -9.65 9.36 -13.23
CA ILE A 138 -9.01 10.65 -12.87
C ILE A 138 -7.82 10.96 -13.78
N VAL A 139 -6.92 10.00 -13.99
CA VAL A 139 -5.65 10.21 -14.72
C VAL A 139 -5.86 10.29 -16.24
N HIS A 140 -6.81 9.54 -16.79
CA HIS A 140 -7.05 9.48 -18.24
C HIS A 140 -8.21 10.35 -18.71
N SER A 141 -8.73 11.24 -17.87
CA SER A 141 -9.92 12.08 -18.15
C SER A 141 -11.12 11.26 -18.62
N GLY A 142 -11.27 10.05 -18.09
CA GLY A 142 -12.32 9.11 -18.47
C GLY A 142 -13.62 9.34 -17.67
N GLU A 143 -14.75 9.04 -18.29
CA GLU A 143 -16.05 9.08 -17.60
C GLU A 143 -16.26 7.86 -16.69
N SER A 144 -17.15 8.00 -15.70
CA SER A 144 -17.58 6.91 -14.84
C SER A 144 -18.28 5.81 -15.66
N SER A 145 -17.64 4.65 -15.81
CA SER A 145 -18.21 3.51 -16.52
C SER A 145 -19.30 2.77 -15.72
N SER A 146 -20.11 1.95 -16.41
CA SER A 146 -21.05 1.02 -15.78
C SER A 146 -20.33 0.02 -14.86
N THR A 147 -19.13 -0.42 -15.25
CA THR A 147 -18.24 -1.27 -14.45
C THR A 147 -17.91 -0.64 -13.09
N LEU A 148 -17.60 0.66 -13.07
CA LEU A 148 -17.30 1.39 -11.84
C LEU A 148 -18.49 1.39 -10.87
N LYS A 149 -19.70 1.64 -11.39
CA LYS A 149 -20.94 1.63 -10.60
C LYS A 149 -21.25 0.26 -10.02
N SER A 150 -21.07 -0.80 -10.83
CA SER A 150 -21.28 -2.18 -10.39
C SER A 150 -20.28 -2.60 -9.31
N LYS A 151 -18.99 -2.26 -9.47
CA LYS A 151 -17.97 -2.54 -8.45
C LYS A 151 -18.27 -1.82 -7.13
N ARG A 152 -18.67 -0.54 -7.19
CA ARG A 152 -19.06 0.24 -6.02
C ARG A 152 -20.18 -0.42 -5.22
N ALA A 153 -21.21 -0.93 -5.90
CA ALA A 153 -22.38 -1.55 -5.27
C ALA A 153 -22.06 -2.87 -4.53
N LEU A 154 -20.93 -3.51 -4.83
CA LEU A 154 -20.49 -4.75 -4.19
C LEU A 154 -19.68 -4.52 -2.92
N ILE A 155 -19.24 -3.28 -2.66
CA ILE A 155 -18.46 -2.95 -1.46
C ILE A 155 -19.37 -2.98 -0.24
N LYS A 156 -18.95 -3.74 0.78
CA LYS A 156 -19.61 -3.78 2.08
C LYS A 156 -18.96 -2.75 3.00
N THR A 157 -19.77 -1.86 3.57
CA THR A 157 -19.30 -0.78 4.44
C THR A 157 -19.74 -0.97 5.90
N THR A 158 -20.24 -2.16 6.25
CA THR A 158 -20.73 -2.49 7.59
C THR A 158 -19.71 -2.24 8.69
N ASP A 159 -18.42 -2.41 8.39
CA ASP A 159 -17.32 -2.18 9.35
C ASP A 159 -16.88 -0.71 9.42
N ASN A 160 -17.45 0.16 8.57
CA ASN A 160 -17.15 1.59 8.49
C ASN A 160 -18.44 2.45 8.55
N PRO A 161 -19.33 2.27 9.54
CA PRO A 161 -20.68 2.84 9.54
C PRO A 161 -20.71 4.37 9.65
N ARG A 162 -19.58 5.00 9.97
CA ARG A 162 -19.45 6.47 10.08
C ARG A 162 -18.90 7.12 8.82
N LEU A 163 -18.40 6.34 7.86
CA LEU A 163 -17.89 6.88 6.60
C LEU A 163 -19.04 7.00 5.61
N ASN A 164 -19.19 8.17 5.02
CA ASN A 164 -20.05 8.38 3.87
C ASN A 164 -19.27 8.04 2.60
N ALA A 165 -18.86 6.77 2.44
CA ALA A 165 -18.07 6.25 1.32
C ALA A 165 -18.39 4.76 1.12
N PRO A 166 -18.19 4.17 -0.08
CA PRO A 166 -17.55 4.75 -1.28
C PRO A 166 -18.50 5.63 -2.12
N ASN A 167 -17.97 6.76 -2.61
CA ASN A 167 -18.65 7.71 -3.48
C ASN A 167 -18.21 7.58 -4.93
N GLY A 168 -19.04 8.10 -5.85
CA GLY A 168 -18.70 8.15 -7.28
C GLY A 168 -17.64 9.20 -7.60
N LEU A 169 -17.07 9.12 -8.81
CA LEU A 169 -15.98 9.96 -9.31
C LEU A 169 -16.19 11.46 -9.08
N ASP A 170 -17.42 11.95 -9.28
CA ASP A 170 -17.76 13.37 -9.20
C ASP A 170 -18.21 13.81 -7.79
N SER A 171 -18.17 12.90 -6.82
CA SER A 171 -18.67 13.09 -5.47
C SER A 171 -17.69 12.60 -4.40
N LEU A 172 -16.40 12.42 -4.78
CA LEU A 172 -15.37 11.94 -3.86
C LEU A 172 -15.16 12.92 -2.71
N THR A 173 -14.89 12.37 -1.54
CA THR A 173 -14.70 13.09 -0.29
C THR A 173 -13.48 12.57 0.47
N PHE A 174 -13.17 13.19 1.60
CA PHE A 174 -12.16 12.68 2.52
C PHE A 174 -12.52 11.30 3.10
N ASP A 175 -13.80 10.93 3.22
CA ASP A 175 -14.19 9.60 3.72
C ASP A 175 -13.76 8.49 2.75
N ASP A 176 -13.72 8.78 1.45
CA ASP A 176 -13.20 7.86 0.42
C ASP A 176 -11.72 7.58 0.61
N GLN A 177 -10.94 8.62 0.94
CA GLN A 177 -9.53 8.46 1.31
C GLN A 177 -9.39 7.55 2.53
N VAL A 178 -10.16 7.78 3.58
CA VAL A 178 -10.07 6.99 4.82
C VAL A 178 -10.40 5.53 4.55
N LEU A 179 -11.46 5.27 3.78
CA LEU A 179 -11.86 3.91 3.38
C LEU A 179 -10.75 3.24 2.56
N PHE A 180 -10.23 3.93 1.54
CA PHE A 180 -9.21 3.37 0.66
C PHE A 180 -7.89 3.10 1.38
N SER A 181 -7.43 4.05 2.21
CA SER A 181 -6.17 3.94 2.95
C SER A 181 -6.18 2.72 3.89
N ARG A 182 -7.29 2.49 4.60
CA ARG A 182 -7.47 1.32 5.45
C ARG A 182 -7.42 0.02 4.66
N ALA A 183 -8.18 -0.06 3.56
CA ALA A 183 -8.20 -1.23 2.70
C ALA A 183 -6.81 -1.52 2.09
N ALA A 184 -6.12 -0.49 1.60
CA ALA A 184 -4.77 -0.60 1.05
C ALA A 184 -3.78 -1.16 2.07
N TYR A 185 -3.86 -0.69 3.33
CA TYR A 185 -3.04 -1.24 4.41
C TYR A 185 -3.34 -2.70 4.73
N ASN A 186 -4.61 -3.05 4.85
CA ASN A 186 -5.01 -4.42 5.14
C ASN A 186 -4.57 -5.38 4.03
N VAL A 187 -4.76 -4.98 2.77
CA VAL A 187 -4.33 -5.77 1.59
C VAL A 187 -2.82 -5.94 1.56
N ALA A 188 -2.04 -4.85 1.73
CA ALA A 188 -0.58 -4.93 1.75
C ALA A 188 -0.08 -5.82 2.90
N LYS A 189 -0.69 -5.70 4.08
CA LYS A 189 -0.40 -6.54 5.25
C LYS A 189 -0.71 -8.00 5.00
N TYR A 190 -1.86 -8.30 4.38
CA TYR A 190 -2.26 -9.66 4.02
C TYR A 190 -1.27 -10.28 3.03
N ILE A 191 -0.95 -9.56 1.94
CA ILE A 191 0.04 -10.00 0.95
C ILE A 191 1.38 -10.28 1.62
N PHE A 192 1.89 -9.34 2.42
CA PHE A 192 3.20 -9.48 3.04
C PHE A 192 3.27 -10.66 4.03
N ASN A 193 2.24 -10.84 4.87
CA ASN A 193 2.29 -11.84 5.95
C ASN A 193 1.92 -13.25 5.52
N ASN A 194 1.05 -13.40 4.52
CA ASN A 194 0.48 -14.69 4.14
C ASN A 194 1.09 -15.28 2.86
N SER A 195 1.96 -14.56 2.16
CA SER A 195 2.66 -15.09 0.99
C SER A 195 3.61 -16.23 1.37
N GLN A 196 3.70 -17.23 0.50
CA GLN A 196 4.70 -18.29 0.64
C GLN A 196 6.03 -17.84 0.01
N TYR A 197 7.02 -17.56 0.85
CA TYR A 197 8.33 -17.13 0.39
C TYR A 197 9.27 -18.32 0.11
N ASP A 198 10.05 -18.22 -0.97
CA ASP A 198 11.16 -19.12 -1.24
C ASP A 198 12.35 -18.80 -0.33
N VAL A 199 12.48 -19.57 0.73
CA VAL A 199 13.56 -19.44 1.71
C VAL A 199 14.93 -19.61 1.08
N ASN A 200 15.10 -20.51 0.11
CA ASN A 200 16.41 -20.73 -0.51
C ASN A 200 16.85 -19.48 -1.29
N ALA A 201 15.94 -18.86 -2.03
CA ALA A 201 16.21 -17.60 -2.72
C ALA A 201 16.53 -16.47 -1.73
N ILE A 202 15.87 -16.42 -0.56
CA ILE A 202 16.19 -15.46 0.50
C ILE A 202 17.61 -15.68 1.02
N ILE A 203 17.97 -16.92 1.35
CA ILE A 203 19.29 -17.26 1.89
C ILE A 203 20.37 -16.96 0.87
N GLU A 204 20.17 -17.32 -0.39
CA GLU A 204 21.13 -17.05 -1.47
C GLU A 204 21.37 -15.55 -1.65
N ALA A 205 20.29 -14.76 -1.72
CA ALA A 205 20.39 -13.31 -1.87
C ALA A 205 21.10 -12.60 -0.70
N ASN A 206 21.20 -13.26 0.46
CA ASN A 206 21.85 -12.73 1.66
C ASN A 206 23.10 -13.52 2.07
N ARG A 207 23.59 -14.44 1.22
CA ARG A 207 24.60 -15.46 1.60
C ARG A 207 25.85 -14.86 2.23
N GLU A 208 26.44 -13.83 1.61
CA GLU A 208 27.66 -13.18 2.11
C GLU A 208 27.45 -12.59 3.51
N ILE A 209 26.38 -11.81 3.69
CA ILE A 209 26.05 -11.17 4.97
C ILE A 209 25.76 -12.24 6.05
N LEU A 210 25.06 -13.31 5.69
CA LEU A 210 24.75 -14.40 6.60
C LEU A 210 26.02 -15.16 7.01
N ASN A 211 26.94 -15.41 6.08
CA ASN A 211 28.23 -16.05 6.37
C ASN A 211 29.06 -15.20 7.33
N ASP A 212 29.18 -13.90 7.08
CA ASP A 212 29.88 -12.97 7.98
C ASP A 212 29.24 -12.92 9.38
N LEU A 213 27.90 -12.95 9.43
CA LEU A 213 27.14 -12.92 10.67
C LEU A 213 27.39 -14.17 11.54
N ILE A 214 27.59 -15.34 10.91
CA ILE A 214 27.74 -16.62 11.61
C ILE A 214 29.19 -17.11 11.73
N MET A 215 30.15 -16.50 11.02
CA MET A 215 31.58 -16.84 11.07
C MET A 215 32.14 -16.99 12.50
N PRO A 216 31.75 -16.16 13.49
CA PRO A 216 32.23 -16.33 14.88
C PRO A 216 31.69 -17.58 15.60
N PHE A 217 30.76 -18.33 15.00
CA PHE A 217 30.00 -19.41 15.64
C PHE A 217 30.20 -20.78 14.96
N GLN A 218 31.36 -21.00 14.33
CA GLN A 218 31.69 -22.22 13.60
C GLN A 218 31.75 -23.48 14.48
N GLU A 219 32.02 -23.33 15.78
CA GLU A 219 32.09 -24.47 16.70
C GLU A 219 30.72 -25.16 16.88
N PRO A 220 30.66 -26.51 16.96
CA PRO A 220 29.41 -27.24 17.12
C PRO A 220 28.53 -26.76 18.29
N GLY A 221 29.15 -26.39 19.41
CA GLY A 221 28.46 -25.88 20.59
C GLY A 221 27.82 -24.49 20.42
N SER A 222 28.18 -23.76 19.36
CA SER A 222 27.70 -22.41 19.05
C SER A 222 26.59 -22.36 18.00
N ARG A 223 26.22 -23.51 17.40
CA ARG A 223 25.21 -23.58 16.32
C ARG A 223 23.86 -22.97 16.72
N SER A 224 23.37 -23.24 17.92
CA SER A 224 22.11 -22.65 18.41
C SER A 224 22.15 -21.10 18.42
N ARG A 225 23.32 -20.50 18.68
CA ARG A 225 23.50 -19.04 18.63
C ARG A 225 23.49 -18.54 17.18
N ALA A 226 24.18 -19.21 16.27
CA ALA A 226 24.16 -18.91 14.84
C ALA A 226 22.72 -18.97 14.28
N THR A 227 21.96 -20.02 14.60
CA THR A 227 20.55 -20.16 14.24
C THR A 227 19.70 -18.99 14.69
N LYS A 228 19.85 -18.56 15.96
CA LYS A 228 19.13 -17.38 16.47
C LYS A 228 19.51 -16.10 15.73
N LYS A 229 20.79 -15.93 15.37
CA LYS A 229 21.28 -14.76 14.63
C LYS A 229 20.73 -14.71 13.21
N VAL A 230 20.76 -15.83 12.48
CA VAL A 230 20.18 -15.94 11.13
C VAL A 230 18.68 -15.68 11.17
N LYS A 231 17.93 -16.35 12.06
CA LYS A 231 16.49 -16.15 12.21
C LYS A 231 16.16 -14.69 12.51
N TYR A 232 16.91 -14.05 13.42
CA TYR A 232 16.72 -12.64 13.75
C TYR A 232 16.98 -11.73 12.54
N PHE A 233 18.09 -11.94 11.84
CA PHE A 233 18.46 -11.12 10.68
C PHE A 233 17.40 -11.19 9.57
N ILE A 234 16.96 -12.40 9.20
CA ILE A 234 15.90 -12.57 8.20
C ILE A 234 14.57 -11.97 8.70
N GLY A 235 14.25 -12.14 9.99
CA GLY A 235 13.05 -11.58 10.60
C GLY A 235 12.99 -10.04 10.64
N LEU A 236 14.08 -9.33 10.33
CA LEU A 236 14.04 -7.87 10.16
C LEU A 236 13.34 -7.46 8.86
N SER A 237 13.43 -8.28 7.81
CA SER A 237 12.97 -7.95 6.46
C SER A 237 11.73 -8.73 6.02
N TYR A 238 11.44 -9.87 6.65
CA TYR A 238 10.37 -10.80 6.28
C TYR A 238 9.39 -10.99 7.44
N PRO A 239 8.14 -11.45 7.18
CA PRO A 239 7.28 -11.95 8.25
C PRO A 239 7.90 -13.20 8.90
N GLU A 240 7.25 -13.71 9.94
CA GLU A 240 7.65 -15.01 10.49
C GLU A 240 7.46 -16.11 9.43
N LEU A 241 8.58 -16.65 8.94
CA LEU A 241 8.60 -17.74 7.97
C LEU A 241 8.28 -19.06 8.69
N LYS A 242 7.17 -19.69 8.29
CA LYS A 242 6.73 -20.98 8.82
C LYS A 242 7.52 -22.13 8.19
N ASP A 243 7.62 -23.23 8.93
CA ASP A 243 8.17 -24.51 8.45
C ASP A 243 9.65 -24.46 7.97
N VAL A 244 10.42 -23.49 8.47
CA VAL A 244 11.85 -23.37 8.15
C VAL A 244 12.70 -24.11 9.19
N ASN A 245 13.46 -25.10 8.74
CA ASN A 245 14.52 -25.72 9.55
C ASN A 245 15.78 -24.86 9.55
N TRP A 246 15.83 -23.89 10.46
CA TRP A 246 16.94 -22.94 10.57
C TRP A 246 18.28 -23.60 10.97
N GLU A 247 18.26 -24.75 11.64
CA GLU A 247 19.50 -25.49 11.97
C GLU A 247 20.12 -26.10 10.71
N SER A 248 19.29 -26.62 9.81
CA SER A 248 19.72 -27.11 8.50
C SER A 248 20.31 -25.97 7.67
N VAL A 249 19.63 -24.81 7.60
CA VAL A 249 20.10 -23.62 6.88
C VAL A 249 21.50 -23.19 7.35
N VAL A 250 21.69 -23.08 8.66
CA VAL A 250 23.00 -22.72 9.24
C VAL A 250 24.07 -23.77 8.93
N SER A 251 23.71 -25.05 8.96
CA SER A 251 24.64 -26.13 8.62
C SER A 251 25.10 -26.05 7.17
N THR A 252 24.23 -25.64 6.25
CA THR A 252 24.59 -25.38 4.85
C THR A 252 25.45 -24.14 4.65
N LEU A 253 25.29 -23.11 5.49
CA LEU A 253 26.10 -21.88 5.41
C LEU A 253 27.51 -22.05 6.00
N LEU A 254 27.69 -22.97 6.95
CA LEU A 254 28.97 -23.24 7.61
C LEU A 254 29.83 -24.30 6.89
N ASN A 255 29.29 -25.00 5.90
CA ASN A 255 29.98 -25.99 5.07
C ASN A 255 30.35 -25.38 3.72
#